data_AF-A0A258JUE8-F1
#
_entry.id   AF-A0A258JUE8-F1
#
_cell.length_a   1.000
_cell.length_b   1.000
_cell.length_c   1.000
_cell.angle_alpha   90.00
_cell.angle_beta   90.00
_cell.angle_gamma   90.00
#
_symmetry.space_group_name_H-M   'P 1'
#
loop_
_entity.id
_entity.type
_entity.pdbx_description
1 polymer ?
#
loop_
_entity_poly.entity_id
_entity_poly.type
_entity_poly.pdbx_seq_one_letter_code
_entity_poly.pdbx_strand_id
1 'polypeptide(L)' 'MSVVERTLAPIPKWFKILRAVGIALASVGGIIIASPIALPVGLVSAAGYLVLGGSIISVVSQTAVKSEELPEPKE' A
#
# COMPACT_ATOMS: atom_id res chain seq x y z
N MET A 1 3.59 20.84 -9.59
CA MET A 1 3.96 19.41 -9.48
C MET A 1 3.08 18.60 -10.42
N SER A 2 3.64 18.09 -11.50
CA SER A 2 3.00 17.06 -12.33
C SER A 2 2.86 15.74 -11.55
N VAL A 3 2.03 14.81 -12.02
CA VAL A 3 1.87 13.48 -11.39
C VAL A 3 3.22 12.73 -11.34
N VAL A 4 4.06 12.93 -12.35
CA VAL A 4 5.40 12.34 -12.46
C VAL A 4 6.35 12.88 -11.38
N GLU A 5 6.33 14.19 -11.12
CA GLU A 5 7.12 14.79 -10.04
C GLU A 5 6.66 14.31 -8.66
N ARG A 6 5.35 14.06 -8.48
CA ARG A 6 4.81 13.52 -7.23
C ARG A 6 5.29 12.11 -6.93
N THR A 7 5.44 11.26 -7.95
CA THR A 7 5.97 9.90 -7.76
C THR A 7 7.47 9.86 -7.43
N LEU A 8 8.23 10.88 -7.81
CA LEU A 8 9.66 11.00 -7.50
C LEU A 8 9.93 11.70 -6.16
N ALA A 9 8.91 12.33 -5.58
CA ALA A 9 9.01 13.01 -4.31
C ALA A 9 9.18 12.04 -3.13
N PRO A 10 9.90 12.43 -2.06
CA PRO A 10 10.17 11.55 -0.94
C PRO A 10 8.88 11.15 -0.21
N ILE A 11 8.62 9.84 -0.17
CA ILE A 11 7.45 9.28 0.52
C ILE A 11 7.63 9.46 2.05
N PRO A 12 6.64 10.02 2.77
CA PRO A 12 6.69 10.19 4.21
C PRO A 12 6.75 8.85 4.96
N LYS A 13 7.40 8.83 6.13
CA LYS A 13 7.72 7.60 6.89
C LYS A 13 6.48 6.73 7.16
N TRP A 14 5.36 7.35 7.52
CA TRP A 14 4.11 6.64 7.79
C TRP A 14 3.56 5.88 6.57
N PHE A 15 3.57 6.51 5.39
CA PHE A 15 3.09 5.88 4.16
C PHE A 15 4.03 4.77 3.64
N LYS A 16 5.33 4.85 3.92
CA LYS A 16 6.26 3.73 3.68
C LYS A 16 5.89 2.49 4.50
N ILE A 17 5.55 2.69 5.77
CA ILE A 17 5.10 1.61 6.67
C ILE A 17 3.78 1.05 6.16
N LEU A 18 2.83 1.93 5.81
CA LEU A 18 1.52 1.53 5.30
C LEU A 18 1.62 0.72 4.00
N ARG A 19 2.52 1.11 3.07
CA ARG A 19 2.83 0.34 1.87
C ARG A 19 3.39 -1.05 2.21
N ALA A 20 4.32 -1.15 3.16
CA ALA A 20 4.89 -2.43 3.55
C ALA A 20 3.82 -3.37 4.14
N VAL A 21 2.91 -2.84 4.96
CA VAL A 21 1.75 -3.58 5.50
C VAL A 21 0.83 -4.04 4.37
N GLY A 22 0.50 -3.15 3.42
CA GLY A 22 -0.33 -3.50 2.26
C GLY A 22 0.26 -4.62 1.41
N ILE A 23 1.57 -4.58 1.17
CA ILE A 23 2.28 -5.64 0.43
C ILE A 23 2.24 -6.95 1.21
N ALA A 24 2.51 -6.93 2.51
CA ALA A 24 2.47 -8.12 3.35
C ALA A 24 1.08 -8.78 3.35
N LEU A 25 0.02 -7.98 3.52
CA LEU A 25 -1.36 -8.47 3.46
C LEU A 25 -1.69 -9.08 2.09
N ALA A 26 -1.28 -8.42 1.01
CA ALA A 26 -1.51 -8.91 -0.35
C ALA A 26 -0.75 -10.22 -0.61
N SER A 27 0.48 -10.34 -0.12
CA SER A 27 1.27 -11.57 -0.22
C SER A 27 0.63 -12.72 0.56
N VAL A 28 0.17 -12.48 1.80
CA VAL A 28 -0.53 -13.50 2.60
C VAL A 28 -1.81 -13.95 1.91
N GLY A 29 -2.64 -13.01 1.44
CA GLY A 29 -3.86 -13.35 0.69
C GLY A 29 -3.56 -14.11 -0.60
N GLY A 30 -2.50 -13.72 -1.32
CA GLY A 30 -2.05 -14.39 -2.55
C GLY A 30 -1.56 -15.82 -2.30
N ILE A 31 -0.83 -16.07 -1.21
CA ILE A 31 -0.38 -17.41 -0.81
C ILE A 31 -1.59 -18.29 -0.49
N ILE A 32 -2.56 -17.79 0.27
CA ILE A 32 -3.77 -18.55 0.63
C ILE A 32 -4.57 -18.95 -0.62
N ILE A 33 -4.69 -18.05 -1.59
CA ILE A 33 -5.37 -18.34 -2.87
C ILE A 33 -4.57 -19.33 -3.73
N ALA A 34 -3.23 -19.20 -3.74
CA ALA A 34 -2.34 -20.08 -4.51
C ALA A 34 -2.24 -21.50 -3.92
N SER A 35 -2.61 -21.69 -2.64
CA SER A 35 -2.73 -23.00 -2.01
C SER A 35 -4.20 -23.41 -1.78
N PRO A 36 -4.94 -23.82 -2.82
CA PRO A 36 -6.36 -24.16 -2.71
C PRO A 36 -6.63 -25.50 -2.00
N ILE A 37 -5.63 -26.10 -1.33
CA ILE A 37 -5.71 -27.43 -0.74
C ILE A 37 -6.57 -27.34 0.53
N ALA A 38 -7.81 -27.84 0.41
CA ALA A 38 -8.75 -28.10 1.51
C ALA A 38 -9.07 -26.91 2.44
N LEU A 39 -8.89 -25.66 2.00
CA LEU A 39 -9.28 -24.50 2.80
C LEU A 39 -10.79 -24.22 2.65
N PRO A 40 -11.53 -24.01 3.75
CA PRO A 40 -12.94 -23.63 3.70
C PRO A 40 -13.16 -22.37 2.86
N VAL A 41 -14.28 -22.32 2.14
CA VAL A 41 -14.59 -21.21 1.20
C VAL A 41 -14.52 -19.83 1.87
N GLY A 42 -14.91 -19.73 3.15
CA GLY A 42 -14.84 -18.48 3.91
C GLY A 42 -13.43 -17.94 4.08
N LEU A 43 -12.42 -18.82 4.17
CA LEU A 43 -11.02 -18.41 4.30
C LEU A 43 -10.45 -17.91 2.97
N VAL A 44 -10.85 -18.53 1.86
CA VAL A 44 -10.49 -18.08 0.51
C VAL A 44 -11.14 -16.71 0.22
N SER A 45 -12.40 -16.50 0.63
CA SER A 45 -13.05 -15.19 0.54
C SER A 45 -12.34 -14.12 1.37
N ALA A 46 -11.94 -14.44 2.61
CA ALA A 46 -11.17 -13.52 3.46
C ALA A 46 -9.82 -13.16 2.81
N ALA A 47 -9.13 -14.14 2.22
CA ALA A 47 -7.89 -13.91 1.47
C ALA A 47 -8.11 -12.97 0.27
N GLY A 48 -9.22 -13.12 -0.46
CA GLY A 48 -9.59 -12.19 -1.53
C GLY A 48 -9.70 -10.74 -1.06
N TYR A 49 -10.32 -10.50 0.11
CA TYR A 49 -10.39 -9.17 0.71
C TYR A 49 -9.04 -8.65 1.18
N LEU A 50 -8.16 -9.52 1.70
CA LEU A 50 -6.79 -9.14 2.08
C LEU A 50 -5.97 -8.71 0.86
N VAL A 51 -6.08 -9.40 -0.27
CA VAL A 51 -5.43 -9.01 -1.53
C VAL A 51 -5.96 -7.66 -2.03
N LEU A 52 -7.29 -7.49 -2.05
CA LEU A 52 -7.92 -6.23 -2.45
C LEU A 52 -7.46 -5.06 -1.58
N GLY A 53 -7.59 -5.18 -0.26
CA GLY A 53 -7.18 -4.14 0.68
C GLY A 53 -5.69 -3.84 0.59
N GLY A 54 -4.85 -4.89 0.58
CA GLY A 54 -3.40 -4.75 0.46
C GLY A 54 -2.96 -4.05 -0.83
N SER A 55 -3.63 -4.35 -1.96
CA SER A 55 -3.34 -3.70 -3.24
C SER A 55 -3.67 -2.20 -3.25
N ILE A 56 -4.86 -1.82 -2.76
CA ILE A 56 -5.32 -0.43 -2.71
C ILE A 56 -4.40 0.38 -1.81
N ILE A 57 -4.16 -0.12 -0.59
CA ILE A 57 -3.29 0.53 0.40
C ILE A 57 -1.88 0.73 -0.18
N SER A 58 -1.34 -0.28 -0.88
CA SER A 58 0.00 -0.22 -1.47
C SER A 58 0.13 0.80 -2.59
N VAL A 59 -0.89 0.94 -3.45
CA VAL A 59 -0.88 1.90 -4.57
C VAL A 59 -1.14 3.32 -4.08
N VAL A 60 -2.12 3.51 -3.20
CA VAL A 60 -2.43 4.82 -2.61
C VAL A 60 -1.27 5.36 -1.77
N SER A 61 -0.53 4.47 -1.08
CA SER A 61 0.63 4.91 -0.31
C SER A 61 1.80 5.39 -1.16
N GLN A 62 1.81 5.08 -2.46
CA GLN A 62 2.84 5.54 -3.41
C GLN A 62 2.56 6.93 -3.96
N THR A 63 1.30 7.33 -4.00
CA THR A 63 0.89 8.68 -4.42
C THR A 63 0.96 9.70 -3.28
N ALA A 64 1.25 9.26 -2.06
CA ALA A 64 1.45 10.15 -0.91
C ALA A 64 2.81 10.87 -1.00
N VAL A 65 2.74 12.19 -1.18
CA VAL A 65 3.90 13.08 -1.20
C VAL A 65 4.07 13.71 0.17
N LYS A 66 5.31 13.81 0.65
CA LYS A 66 5.61 14.62 1.82
C LYS A 66 5.47 16.09 1.40
N SER A 67 4.38 16.75 1.79
CA SER A 67 4.37 18.21 1.82
C SER A 67 5.38 18.62 2.88
N GLU A 68 6.52 19.15 2.48
CA GLU A 68 7.32 19.97 3.39
C GLU A 68 6.38 21.06 3.92
N GLU A 69 6.26 21.17 5.25
CA GLU A 69 6.01 22.47 5.85
C GLU A 69 7.05 23.39 5.21
N LEU A 70 6.60 24.35 4.40
CA LEU A 70 7.41 25.47 3.97
C LEU A 70 7.76 26.27 5.24
N PRO A 71 9.00 26.28 5.75
CA PRO A 71 9.42 27.45 6.50
C PRO A 71 9.43 28.63 5.51
N GLU A 72 8.76 29.71 5.89
CA GLU A 72 8.61 30.96 5.13
C GLU A 72 9.91 31.42 4.45
N PRO A 73 9.81 32.16 3.32
CA PRO A 73 10.96 32.81 2.72
C PRO A 73 11.58 33.74 3.76
N LYS A 74 12.82 33.44 4.17
CA LYS A 74 13.65 34.39 4.90
C LYS A 74 14.39 35.23 3.88
N GLU A 75 14.12 36.53 3.95
CA GLU A 75 14.78 37.62 3.21
C GLU A 75 16.32 37.52 3.24
#